data_AF-A0A964VV27-F1
#
_entry.id   AF-A0A964VV27-F1
#
_cell.length_a   1.000
_cell.length_b   1.000
_cell.length_c   1.000
_cell.angle_alpha   90.00
_cell.angle_beta   90.00
_cell.angle_gamma   90.00
#
_symmetry.space_group_name_H-M   'P 1'
#
loop_
_entity.id
_entity.type
_entity.pdbx_description
1 polymer ?
#
loop_
_entity_poly.entity_id
_entity_poly.type
_entity_poly.pdbx_seq_one_letter_code
_entity_poly.pdbx_strand_id
1 'polypeptide(L)'
;MKLLWINRLGYLRLGCLLVLGTLMPLASVASDLKLRLELAWGTDGTAPEGKNLKELDTKGREKLRHFRWKNYWVVKSTQIDLDSKVSQKVPLDRCQVDLKTTVDGHLEVRLHSVNDAKESKLVKTLQHSREALKRGEFLIIAGDDKEKWNDAWFVIIRGEP
;
A
#
# COMPACT_ATOMS: atom_id res chain seq x y z
N MET A 1 -17.77 80.65 -43.24
CA MET A 1 -18.72 79.52 -43.10
C MET A 1 -18.43 78.49 -44.19
N LYS A 2 -17.84 77.34 -43.83
CA LYS A 2 -17.70 76.17 -44.71
C LYS A 2 -18.14 74.95 -43.90
N LEU A 3 -19.17 74.27 -44.39
CA LEU A 3 -19.75 73.07 -43.80
C LEU A 3 -18.89 71.83 -44.08
N LEU A 4 -18.89 70.94 -43.06
CA LEU A 4 -18.96 69.48 -43.10
C LEU A 4 -18.04 68.73 -44.07
N TRP A 5 -17.09 67.95 -43.54
CA TRP A 5 -16.92 66.55 -43.93
C TRP A 5 -16.61 65.69 -42.69
N ILE A 6 -17.60 64.90 -42.31
CA ILE A 6 -17.53 63.79 -41.36
C ILE A 6 -16.59 62.73 -41.93
N ASN A 7 -15.60 62.30 -41.17
CA ASN A 7 -14.93 61.01 -41.42
C ASN A 7 -14.60 60.29 -40.11
N ARG A 8 -15.46 59.30 -39.86
CA ARG A 8 -15.16 57.91 -39.49
C ARG A 8 -14.38 57.64 -38.19
N LEU A 9 -15.16 57.16 -37.21
CA LEU A 9 -15.03 55.82 -36.63
C LEU A 9 -13.60 55.36 -36.26
N GLY A 10 -13.24 55.57 -34.99
CA GLY A 10 -12.06 54.97 -34.36
C GLY A 10 -12.41 54.35 -33.02
N TYR A 11 -13.49 53.55 -32.96
CA TYR A 11 -13.79 52.72 -31.79
C TYR A 11 -13.01 51.39 -31.87
N LEU A 12 -12.62 50.89 -30.69
CA LEU A 12 -12.14 49.55 -30.40
C LEU A 12 -10.76 49.15 -30.94
N ARG A 13 -9.73 49.38 -30.12
CA ARG A 13 -8.67 48.39 -29.89
C ARG A 13 -8.42 48.23 -28.39
N LEU A 14 -9.46 47.76 -27.70
CA LEU A 14 -9.37 47.20 -26.36
C LEU A 14 -9.61 45.69 -26.52
N GLY A 15 -8.65 44.86 -26.11
CA GLY A 15 -8.86 43.42 -25.97
C GLY A 15 -8.05 42.55 -26.92
N CYS A 16 -6.85 42.15 -26.47
CA CYS A 16 -6.35 40.77 -26.54
C CYS A 16 -4.98 40.71 -25.85
N LEU A 17 -4.97 40.91 -24.53
CA LEU A 17 -3.92 40.36 -23.66
C LEU A 17 -4.30 38.89 -23.44
N LEU A 18 -4.03 38.05 -24.43
CA LEU A 18 -4.08 36.60 -24.29
C LEU A 18 -2.89 36.19 -23.42
N VAL A 19 -3.16 36.08 -22.12
CA VAL A 19 -2.31 35.38 -21.16
C VAL A 19 -2.23 33.94 -21.63
N LEU A 20 -1.17 33.61 -22.36
CA LEU A 20 -0.81 32.26 -22.75
C LEU A 20 -0.31 31.56 -21.48
N GLY A 21 -1.26 31.15 -20.63
CA GLY A 21 -1.00 30.38 -19.44
C GLY A 21 -0.31 29.09 -19.83
N THR A 22 0.96 28.98 -19.46
CA THR A 22 1.74 27.75 -19.53
C THR A 22 1.03 26.68 -18.72
N LEU A 23 0.26 25.82 -19.40
CA LEU A 23 -0.14 24.52 -18.89
C LEU A 23 1.14 23.70 -18.73
N MET A 24 1.79 23.84 -17.57
CA MET A 24 2.77 22.85 -17.13
C MET A 24 1.99 21.54 -16.95
N PRO A 25 2.28 20.49 -17.72
CA PRO A 25 1.80 19.17 -17.35
C PRO A 25 2.43 18.83 -16.00
N LEU A 26 1.61 18.75 -14.95
CA LEU A 26 1.97 18.07 -13.72
C LEU A 26 2.26 16.61 -14.13
N ALA A 27 3.53 16.31 -14.38
CA ALA A 27 3.98 14.94 -14.44
C ALA A 27 3.73 14.36 -13.04
N SER A 28 2.61 13.65 -12.90
CA SER A 28 2.36 12.78 -11.76
C SER A 28 3.41 11.68 -11.85
N VAL A 29 4.55 11.89 -11.19
CA VAL A 29 5.48 10.81 -10.89
C VAL A 29 4.67 9.88 -10.00
N ALA A 30 4.25 8.74 -10.54
CA ALA A 30 3.61 7.70 -9.75
C ALA A 30 4.59 7.33 -8.64
N SER A 31 4.39 7.93 -7.46
CA SER A 31 5.30 7.76 -6.33
C SER A 31 5.30 6.28 -5.96
N ASP A 32 6.47 5.64 -6.08
CA ASP A 32 6.68 4.26 -5.64
C ASP A 32 6.23 4.13 -4.19
N LEU A 33 5.37 3.15 -3.90
CA LEU A 33 4.87 2.93 -2.55
C LEU A 33 5.80 1.94 -1.86
N LYS A 34 6.57 2.42 -0.89
CA LYS A 34 7.42 1.54 -0.08
C LYS A 34 6.55 0.77 0.90
N LEU A 35 6.62 -0.55 0.86
CA LEU A 35 5.88 -1.43 1.74
C LEU A 35 6.84 -2.32 2.53
N ARG A 36 6.49 -2.56 3.79
CA ARG A 36 7.03 -3.66 4.57
C ARG A 36 5.94 -4.72 4.73
N LEU A 37 6.30 -5.95 4.40
CA LEU A 37 5.46 -7.12 4.56
C LEU A 37 6.12 -8.06 5.58
N GLU A 38 5.36 -8.44 6.60
CA GLU A 38 5.83 -9.28 7.69
C GLU A 38 4.88 -10.46 7.89
N LEU A 39 5.43 -11.67 7.97
CA LEU A 39 4.74 -12.81 8.56
C LEU A 39 5.08 -12.86 10.04
N ALA A 40 4.08 -12.68 10.88
CA ALA A 40 4.21 -12.76 12.33
C ALA A 40 3.41 -13.95 12.89
N TRP A 41 3.95 -14.55 13.93
CA TRP A 41 3.37 -15.64 14.69
C TRP A 41 2.92 -15.14 16.06
N GLY A 42 1.63 -15.23 16.36
CA GLY A 42 1.06 -14.91 17.66
C GLY A 42 0.95 -16.16 18.53
N THR A 43 1.51 -16.10 19.74
CA THR A 43 1.47 -17.19 20.72
C THR A 43 1.46 -16.66 22.15
N ASP A 44 0.99 -17.45 23.12
CA ASP A 44 1.18 -17.16 24.55
C ASP A 44 2.50 -17.73 25.10
N GLY A 45 3.15 -18.60 24.32
CA GLY A 45 4.43 -19.23 24.67
C GLY A 45 5.65 -18.37 24.32
N THR A 46 6.83 -18.93 24.57
CA THR A 46 8.10 -18.34 24.16
C THR A 46 8.36 -18.54 22.66
N ALA A 47 9.34 -17.82 22.11
CA ALA A 47 9.83 -18.09 20.77
C ALA A 47 10.25 -19.58 20.63
N PRO A 48 10.15 -20.18 19.44
CA PRO A 48 10.50 -21.58 19.24
C PRO A 48 12.00 -21.79 19.51
N GLU A 49 12.35 -22.85 20.23
CA GLU A 49 13.74 -23.19 20.48
C GLU A 49 14.52 -23.34 19.17
N GLY A 50 15.73 -22.79 19.12
CA GLY A 50 16.60 -22.82 17.93
C GLY A 50 16.25 -21.78 16.85
N LYS A 51 15.17 -21.01 16.98
CA LYS A 51 14.87 -19.89 16.06
C LYS A 51 15.13 -18.55 16.72
N ASN A 52 16.06 -17.77 16.16
CA ASN A 52 16.30 -16.39 16.60
C ASN A 52 15.29 -15.44 15.94
N LEU A 53 14.04 -15.49 16.40
CA LEU A 53 12.97 -14.62 15.93
C LEU A 53 13.01 -13.29 16.67
N LYS A 54 12.80 -12.21 15.94
CA LYS A 54 12.66 -10.88 16.53
C LYS A 54 11.21 -10.69 16.99
N GLU A 55 11.03 -9.97 18.09
CA GLU A 55 9.71 -9.49 18.45
C GLU A 55 9.18 -8.51 17.40
N LEU A 56 7.87 -8.54 17.21
CA LEU A 56 7.18 -7.50 16.45
C LEU A 56 7.39 -6.15 17.13
N ASP A 57 7.68 -5.12 16.34
CA ASP A 57 7.93 -3.79 16.89
C ASP A 57 6.69 -3.19 17.58
N THR A 58 6.93 -2.14 18.38
CA THR A 58 5.90 -1.49 19.18
C THR A 58 4.70 -1.01 18.36
N LYS A 59 4.92 -0.51 17.13
CA LYS A 59 3.85 -0.01 16.26
C LYS A 59 2.95 -1.16 15.78
N GLY A 60 3.56 -2.28 15.38
CA GLY A 60 2.85 -3.50 15.02
C GLY A 60 2.10 -4.10 16.22
N ARG A 61 2.76 -4.19 17.39
CA ARG A 61 2.16 -4.67 18.64
C ARG A 61 0.91 -3.89 19.02
N GLU A 62 0.96 -2.57 18.94
CA GLU A 62 -0.18 -1.70 19.27
C GLU A 62 -1.39 -1.95 18.36
N LYS A 63 -1.15 -2.28 17.08
CA LYS A 63 -2.21 -2.65 16.14
C LYS A 63 -2.81 -4.03 16.41
N LEU A 64 -2.05 -4.91 17.05
CA LEU A 64 -2.49 -6.26 17.40
C LEU A 64 -3.08 -6.38 18.81
N ARG A 65 -3.16 -5.30 19.60
CA ARG A 65 -3.64 -5.32 21.01
C ARG A 65 -5.04 -5.92 21.22
N HIS A 66 -5.86 -5.97 20.17
CA HIS A 66 -7.22 -6.52 20.23
C HIS A 66 -7.25 -8.04 20.07
N PHE A 67 -6.15 -8.65 19.63
CA PHE A 67 -5.99 -10.09 19.59
C PHE A 67 -5.47 -10.60 20.94
N ARG A 68 -5.74 -11.87 21.25
CA ARG A 68 -5.57 -12.41 22.60
C ARG A 68 -4.13 -12.79 22.99
N TRP A 69 -3.21 -12.90 22.03
CA TRP A 69 -1.89 -13.49 22.26
C TRP A 69 -0.93 -12.54 22.96
N LYS A 70 -0.13 -13.08 23.88
CA LYS A 70 0.86 -12.28 24.64
C LYS A 70 2.08 -11.91 23.80
N ASN A 71 2.52 -12.80 22.92
CA ASN A 71 3.77 -12.68 22.18
C ASN A 71 3.53 -12.69 20.68
N TYR A 72 4.27 -11.85 19.95
CA TYR A 72 4.25 -11.80 18.49
C TYR A 72 5.67 -11.80 17.96
N TRP A 73 6.00 -12.82 17.18
CA TRP A 73 7.34 -13.06 16.66
C TRP A 73 7.35 -12.89 15.14
N VAL A 74 8.27 -12.09 14.60
CA VAL A 74 8.44 -11.91 13.16
C VAL A 74 9.23 -13.10 12.61
N VAL A 75 8.56 -13.91 11.79
CA VAL A 75 9.17 -15.07 11.10
C VAL A 75 9.90 -14.64 9.84
N LYS A 76 9.28 -13.73 9.06
CA LYS A 76 9.88 -13.16 7.86
C LYS A 76 9.46 -11.70 7.72
N SER A 77 10.40 -10.85 7.32
CA SER A 77 10.16 -9.46 6.94
C SER A 77 10.79 -9.19 5.59
N THR A 78 10.04 -8.56 4.69
CA THR A 78 10.49 -8.16 3.35
C THR A 78 10.03 -6.74 3.09
N GLN A 79 10.95 -5.88 2.66
CA GLN A 79 10.62 -4.54 2.16
C GLN A 79 10.63 -4.56 0.63
N ILE A 80 9.68 -3.84 0.03
CA ILE A 80 9.57 -3.67 -1.41
C ILE A 80 9.22 -2.23 -1.76
N ASP A 81 9.62 -1.81 -2.95
CA ASP A 81 9.10 -0.63 -3.61
C ASP A 81 8.05 -1.08 -4.63
N LEU A 82 6.77 -0.82 -4.35
CA LEU A 82 5.66 -1.28 -5.17
C LEU A 82 5.42 -0.35 -6.36
N ASP A 83 5.75 -0.84 -7.55
CA ASP A 83 5.38 -0.23 -8.83
C ASP A 83 3.86 -0.33 -9.04
N SER A 84 3.23 0.81 -9.31
CA SER A 84 1.80 0.90 -9.63
C SER A 84 1.39 0.16 -10.90
N LYS A 85 2.32 -0.13 -11.81
CA LYS A 85 2.03 -0.69 -13.15
C LYS A 85 2.07 -2.21 -13.21
N VAL A 86 2.76 -2.85 -12.26
CA VAL A 86 3.06 -4.28 -12.30
C VAL A 86 2.48 -4.97 -11.07
N SER A 87 2.00 -6.20 -11.26
CA SER A 87 1.66 -7.04 -10.12
C SER A 87 2.91 -7.69 -9.56
N GLN A 88 3.09 -7.59 -8.25
CA GLN A 88 4.29 -8.07 -7.56
C GLN A 88 3.94 -9.17 -6.58
N LYS A 89 4.70 -10.27 -6.63
CA LYS A 89 4.54 -11.42 -5.75
C LYS A 89 5.62 -11.41 -4.69
N VAL A 90 5.23 -11.49 -3.42
CA VAL A 90 6.14 -11.42 -2.27
C VAL A 90 6.00 -12.71 -1.44
N PRO A 91 6.98 -13.62 -1.46
CA PRO A 91 6.97 -14.79 -0.60
C PRO A 91 7.35 -14.43 0.85
N LEU A 92 6.58 -14.97 1.81
CA LEU A 92 6.74 -14.78 3.25
C LEU A 92 6.73 -16.14 3.97
N ASP A 93 7.69 -17.00 3.63
CA ASP A 93 7.86 -18.36 4.20
C ASP A 93 6.68 -19.30 3.89
N ARG A 94 5.64 -19.32 4.72
CA ARG A 94 4.46 -20.22 4.59
C ARG A 94 3.37 -19.68 3.66
N CYS A 95 3.56 -18.48 3.11
CA CYS A 95 2.57 -17.83 2.26
C CYS A 95 3.23 -16.94 1.19
N GLN A 96 2.44 -16.51 0.22
CA GLN A 96 2.82 -15.53 -0.78
C GLN A 96 1.73 -14.46 -0.87
N VAL A 97 2.17 -13.21 -0.98
CA VAL A 97 1.28 -12.05 -1.13
C VAL A 97 1.45 -11.51 -2.55
N ASP A 98 0.38 -11.57 -3.32
CA ASP A 98 0.30 -10.96 -4.65
C ASP A 98 -0.35 -9.58 -4.52
N LEU A 99 0.39 -8.56 -4.93
CA LEU A 99 0.02 -7.16 -4.83
C LEU A 99 -0.26 -6.60 -6.22
N LYS A 100 -1.33 -5.83 -6.36
CA LYS A 100 -1.67 -5.14 -7.60
C LYS A 100 -2.38 -3.83 -7.31
N THR A 101 -1.91 -2.74 -7.90
CA THR A 101 -2.66 -1.47 -7.84
C THR A 101 -3.85 -1.55 -8.80
N THR A 102 -5.03 -1.21 -8.31
CA THR A 102 -6.28 -1.18 -9.07
C THR A 102 -6.49 0.19 -9.71
N VAL A 103 -7.40 0.27 -10.68
CA VAL A 103 -7.62 1.50 -11.48
C VAL A 103 -8.19 2.65 -10.64
N ASP A 104 -8.93 2.31 -9.58
CA ASP A 104 -9.51 3.21 -8.59
C ASP A 104 -8.50 3.67 -7.50
N GLY A 105 -7.22 3.30 -7.63
CA GLY A 105 -6.17 3.74 -6.71
C GLY A 105 -6.04 2.90 -5.45
N HIS A 106 -6.78 1.81 -5.32
CA HIS A 106 -6.60 0.85 -4.22
C HIS A 106 -5.44 -0.13 -4.49
N LEU A 107 -5.00 -0.79 -3.42
CA LEU A 107 -4.11 -1.93 -3.47
C LEU A 107 -4.93 -3.20 -3.28
N GLU A 108 -5.04 -4.01 -4.34
CA GLU A 108 -5.53 -5.38 -4.24
C GLU A 108 -4.42 -6.28 -3.67
N VAL A 109 -4.78 -7.03 -2.64
CA VAL A 109 -3.92 -7.96 -1.93
C VAL A 109 -4.55 -9.34 -2.01
N ARG A 110 -3.84 -10.27 -2.65
CA ARG A 110 -4.20 -11.69 -2.72
C ARG A 110 -3.22 -12.48 -1.89
N LEU A 111 -3.72 -13.11 -0.83
CA LEU A 111 -2.93 -13.99 0.02
C LEU A 111 -3.06 -15.43 -0.48
N HIS A 112 -1.92 -16.06 -0.72
CA HIS A 112 -1.79 -17.46 -1.08
C HIS A 112 -1.10 -18.22 0.05
N SER A 113 -1.70 -19.32 0.51
CA SER A 113 -1.02 -20.27 1.39
C SER A 113 -0.10 -21.15 0.56
N VAL A 114 1.11 -21.41 1.05
CA VAL A 114 2.08 -22.31 0.41
C VAL A 114 2.30 -23.51 1.33
N ASN A 115 2.12 -24.73 0.80
CA ASN A 115 2.38 -25.97 1.55
C ASN A 115 3.83 -26.45 1.37
N ASP A 116 4.20 -27.53 2.06
CA ASP A 116 5.56 -28.12 1.98
C ASP A 116 5.91 -28.63 0.57
N ALA A 117 4.91 -28.96 -0.24
CA ALA A 117 5.06 -29.32 -1.65
C ALA A 117 5.21 -28.10 -2.60
N LYS A 118 5.29 -26.88 -2.05
CA LYS A 118 5.36 -25.59 -2.77
C LYS A 118 4.15 -25.28 -3.66
N GLU A 119 3.01 -25.88 -3.37
CA GLU A 119 1.75 -25.56 -4.04
C GLU A 119 1.11 -24.33 -3.40
N SER A 120 0.66 -23.39 -4.24
CA SER A 120 -0.02 -22.18 -3.79
C SER A 120 -1.53 -22.32 -3.90
N LYS A 121 -2.25 -22.01 -2.82
CA LYS A 121 -3.72 -21.88 -2.81
C LYS A 121 -4.12 -20.48 -2.39
N LEU A 122 -4.93 -19.80 -3.21
CA LEU A 122 -5.53 -18.53 -2.84
C LEU A 122 -6.44 -18.72 -1.62
N VAL A 123 -6.19 -17.97 -0.56
CA VAL A 123 -6.97 -18.03 0.70
C VAL A 123 -7.78 -16.77 0.95
N LYS A 124 -7.31 -15.61 0.49
CA LYS A 124 -8.01 -14.34 0.71
C LYS A 124 -7.67 -13.35 -0.40
N THR A 125 -8.67 -12.61 -0.85
CA THR A 125 -8.50 -11.40 -1.65
C THR A 125 -9.15 -10.24 -0.93
N LEU A 126 -8.48 -9.10 -0.88
CA LEU A 126 -9.01 -7.88 -0.27
C LEU A 126 -8.41 -6.66 -0.95
N GLN A 127 -9.03 -5.50 -0.73
CA GLN A 127 -8.53 -4.22 -1.20
C GLN A 127 -8.30 -3.29 -0.03
N HIS A 128 -7.28 -2.45 -0.13
CA HIS A 128 -6.93 -1.47 0.89
C HIS A 128 -6.49 -0.16 0.22
N SER A 129 -6.73 1.00 0.84
CA SER A 129 -6.37 2.29 0.23
C SER A 129 -4.85 2.42 0.10
N ARG A 130 -4.38 2.81 -1.09
CA ARG A 130 -2.95 3.08 -1.33
C ARG A 130 -2.51 4.33 -0.57
N GLU A 131 -3.36 5.33 -0.47
CA GLU A 131 -3.15 6.60 0.24
C GLU A 131 -3.05 6.35 1.75
N ALA A 132 -3.86 5.44 2.29
CA ALA A 132 -3.73 4.98 3.67
C ALA A 132 -2.35 4.38 3.94
N LEU A 133 -1.88 3.48 3.07
CA LEU A 133 -0.55 2.89 3.20
C LEU A 133 0.55 3.94 3.07
N LYS A 134 0.44 4.92 2.17
CA LYS A 134 1.39 6.05 2.09
C LYS A 134 1.49 6.83 3.40
N ARG A 135 0.43 6.88 4.22
CA ARG A 135 0.45 7.50 5.56
C ARG A 135 0.99 6.57 6.66
N GLY A 136 1.49 5.39 6.28
CA GLY A 136 2.00 4.38 7.21
C GLY A 136 0.90 3.62 7.97
N GLU A 137 -0.31 3.54 7.41
CA GLU A 137 -1.37 2.66 7.92
C GLU A 137 -1.02 1.18 7.70
N PHE A 138 -1.80 0.32 8.35
CA PHE A 138 -1.60 -1.12 8.39
C PHE A 138 -2.77 -1.84 7.75
N LEU A 139 -2.46 -2.88 7.00
CA LEU A 139 -3.37 -3.93 6.61
C LEU A 139 -2.90 -5.22 7.28
N ILE A 140 -3.79 -5.83 8.06
CA ILE A 140 -3.49 -7.04 8.85
C ILE A 140 -4.46 -8.13 8.44
N ILE A 141 -3.92 -9.29 8.04
CA ILE A 141 -4.67 -10.51 7.74
C ILE A 141 -4.32 -11.53 8.80
N ALA A 142 -5.28 -11.89 9.64
CA ALA A 142 -5.11 -12.88 10.70
C ALA A 142 -5.77 -14.22 10.33
N GLY A 143 -5.19 -15.32 10.78
CA GLY A 143 -5.77 -16.64 10.69
C GLY A 143 -5.18 -17.59 11.74
N ASP A 144 -6.01 -18.49 12.27
CA ASP A 144 -5.56 -19.46 13.27
C ASP A 144 -4.51 -20.42 12.71
N ASP A 145 -3.61 -20.87 13.58
CA ASP A 145 -2.69 -21.94 13.25
C ASP A 145 -3.45 -23.28 13.19
N LYS A 146 -3.29 -23.98 12.06
CA LYS A 146 -3.95 -25.28 11.83
C LYS A 146 -3.20 -26.43 12.48
N GLU A 147 -1.93 -26.25 12.80
CA GLU A 147 -1.06 -27.28 13.35
C GLU A 147 -1.04 -27.25 14.88
N LYS A 148 -1.10 -26.05 15.46
CA LYS A 148 -1.03 -25.87 16.90
C LYS A 148 -2.25 -25.11 17.41
N TRP A 149 -3.05 -25.81 18.21
CA TRP A 149 -4.12 -25.19 18.98
C TRP A 149 -3.52 -24.06 19.84
N ASN A 150 -4.18 -22.90 19.84
CA ASN A 150 -3.80 -21.71 20.61
C ASN A 150 -2.69 -20.82 20.00
N ASP A 151 -2.34 -20.97 18.72
CA ASP A 151 -1.46 -20.03 17.99
C ASP A 151 -2.16 -19.41 16.77
N ALA A 152 -1.61 -18.32 16.23
CA ALA A 152 -2.12 -17.70 14.99
C ALA A 152 -1.02 -17.09 14.12
N TRP A 153 -1.37 -16.93 12.85
CA TRP A 153 -0.56 -16.32 11.82
C TRP A 153 -1.13 -14.96 11.41
N PHE A 154 -0.24 -14.00 11.22
CA PHE A 154 -0.55 -12.65 10.81
C PHE A 154 0.31 -12.25 9.62
N VAL A 155 -0.33 -11.89 8.53
CA VAL A 155 0.33 -11.15 7.45
C VAL A 155 0.08 -9.68 7.67
N ILE A 156 1.16 -8.94 7.92
CA ILE A 156 1.12 -7.51 8.23
C ILE A 156 1.75 -6.78 7.05
N ILE A 157 0.98 -5.88 6.44
CA ILE A 157 1.42 -5.03 5.34
C ILE A 157 1.29 -3.59 5.82
N ARG A 158 2.37 -2.84 5.78
CA ARG A 158 2.39 -1.43 6.17
C ARG A 158 3.21 -0.61 5.20
N GLY A 159 2.82 0.63 5.00
CA GLY A 159 3.65 1.56 4.26
C GLY A 159 4.81 2.09 5.11
N GLU A 160 5.94 2.29 4.45
CA GLU A 160 7.11 2.99 4.98
C GLU A 160 7.08 4.41 4.39
N PRO A 161 6.60 5.41 5.14
CA PRO A 161 6.54 6.79 4.69
C PRO A 161 7.94 7.41 4.50
#